data_AF-W9B6W5-F1
#
_entry.id   AF-W9B6W5-F1
#
_cell.length_a   1.000
_cell.length_b   1.000
_cell.length_c   1.000
_cell.angle_alpha   90.00
_cell.angle_beta   90.00
_cell.angle_gamma   90.00
#
_symmetry.space_group_name_H-M   'P 1'
#
loop_
_entity.id
_entity.type
_entity.pdbx_description
1 polymer ?
#
loop_
_entity_poly.entity_id
_entity_poly.type
_entity_poly.pdbx_seq_one_letter_code
_entity_poly.pdbx_strand_id
1 'polypeptide(L)'
;MANTEVERHNGVDVEDVPSAAWGWSKENHTWIHIGGILSVIFLLCMLRGNHVGHVEDVFLIVFAVAILGVVFRDWWARRSGWYR
;
A
#
# COMPACT_ATOMS: atom_id res chain seq x y z
N MET A 1 39.03 4.72 17.60
CA MET A 1 38.11 5.53 18.44
C MET A 1 36.76 4.84 18.38
N ALA A 2 36.19 4.45 19.51
CA ALA A 2 34.83 3.95 19.54
C ALA A 2 33.90 5.16 19.41
N ASN A 3 33.14 5.25 18.31
CA ASN A 3 32.11 6.27 18.15
C ASN A 3 31.02 6.02 19.21
N THR A 4 30.80 7.00 20.08
CA THR A 4 29.71 7.01 21.07
C THR A 4 28.39 7.53 20.48
N GLU A 5 28.34 7.73 19.16
CA GLU A 5 27.17 8.20 18.45
C GLU A 5 26.20 7.02 18.33
N VAL A 6 25.00 7.16 18.91
CA VAL A 6 23.91 6.21 18.72
C VAL A 6 23.56 6.22 17.24
N GLU A 7 23.87 5.13 16.55
CA GLU A 7 23.51 4.94 15.14
C GLU A 7 21.97 5.04 15.03
N ARG A 8 21.49 6.10 14.37
CA ARG A 8 20.06 6.37 14.22
C ARG A 8 19.48 5.40 13.20
N HIS A 9 19.03 4.23 13.66
CA HIS A 9 18.33 3.29 12.80
C HIS A 9 16.91 3.80 12.49
N ASN A 10 16.73 4.35 11.28
CA ASN A 10 15.44 4.88 10.79
C ASN A 10 14.45 3.78 10.35
N GLY A 11 14.80 2.51 10.53
CA GLY A 11 13.95 1.37 10.19
C GLY A 11 13.86 1.04 8.69
N VAL A 12 14.73 1.64 7.87
CA VAL A 12 14.91 1.44 6.43
C VAL A 12 16.41 1.46 6.16
N ASP A 13 16.89 0.53 5.33
CA ASP A 13 18.29 0.47 4.95
C ASP A 13 18.65 1.57 3.94
N VAL A 14 19.87 2.09 4.01
CA VAL A 14 20.43 3.03 3.03
C VAL A 14 20.61 2.34 1.67
N GLU A 15 20.79 1.01 1.67
CA GLU A 15 20.84 0.21 0.45
C GLU A 15 19.50 0.25 -0.32
N ASP A 16 18.37 0.26 0.38
CA ASP A 16 17.04 0.35 -0.22
C ASP A 16 16.65 1.80 -0.54
N VAL A 17 17.00 2.74 0.35
CA VAL A 17 16.71 4.17 0.20
C VAL A 17 17.97 4.99 0.52
N PRO A 18 18.75 5.44 -0.48
CA PRO A 18 20.04 6.13 -0.26
C PRO A 18 19.98 7.39 0.61
N SER A 19 18.82 8.04 0.65
CA SER A 19 18.56 9.24 1.45
C SER A 19 17.74 8.95 2.70
N ALA A 20 17.77 7.72 3.25
CA ALA A 20 16.98 7.34 4.44
C ALA A 20 17.22 8.24 5.66
N ALA A 21 18.38 8.90 5.75
CA ALA A 21 18.72 9.84 6.82
C ALA A 21 18.12 11.25 6.62
N TRP A 22 17.64 11.60 5.42
CA TRP A 22 17.25 12.97 5.05
C TRP A 22 15.77 13.28 5.28
N GLY A 23 14.96 12.30 5.66
CA GLY A 23 13.54 12.52 5.92
C GLY A 23 12.71 11.25 6.05
N TRP A 24 11.41 11.42 5.81
CA TRP A 24 10.45 10.34 5.95
C TRP A 24 10.55 9.35 4.79
N SER A 25 10.97 8.12 5.11
CA SER A 25 11.23 7.07 4.10
C SER A 25 10.51 5.75 4.38
N LYS A 26 9.66 5.70 5.42
CA LYS A 26 8.97 4.48 5.86
C LYS A 26 7.51 4.73 6.16
N GLU A 27 6.64 4.06 5.43
CA GLU A 27 5.22 4.00 5.74
C GLU A 27 4.86 2.61 6.29
N ASN A 28 3.85 2.56 7.16
CA ASN A 28 3.37 1.28 7.66
C ASN A 28 2.51 0.60 6.59
N HIS A 29 2.97 -0.56 6.12
CA HIS A 29 2.25 -1.38 5.14
C HIS A 29 0.81 -1.69 5.55
N THR A 30 0.55 -1.84 6.85
CA THR A 30 -0.80 -2.07 7.38
C THR A 30 -1.74 -0.91 7.05
N TRP A 31 -1.27 0.35 7.17
CA TRP A 31 -2.08 1.51 6.81
C TRP A 31 -2.33 1.59 5.31
N ILE A 32 -1.34 1.22 4.49
CA ILE A 32 -1.50 1.14 3.03
C ILE A 32 -2.53 0.06 2.66
N HIS A 33 -2.50 -1.11 3.31
CA HIS A 33 -3.50 -2.17 3.09
C HIS A 33 -4.90 -1.73 3.50
N ILE A 34 -5.04 -1.11 4.68
CA ILE A 34 -6.33 -0.56 5.13
C ILE A 34 -6.84 0.48 4.15
N GLY A 35 -5.99 1.41 3.70
CA GLY A 35 -6.33 2.40 2.68
C GLY A 35 -6.83 1.76 1.38
N GLY A 36 -6.12 0.75 0.88
CA GLY A 36 -6.53 -0.01 -0.30
C GLY A 36 -7.87 -0.71 -0.13
N ILE A 37 -8.12 -1.37 1.00
CA ILE A 37 -9.41 -2.02 1.29
C ILE A 37 -10.54 -0.99 1.40
N LEU A 38 -10.30 0.16 2.05
CA LEU A 38 -11.27 1.25 2.13
C LEU A 38 -11.59 1.81 0.74
N SER A 39 -10.59 1.98 -0.13
CA SER A 39 -10.82 2.38 -1.53
C SER A 39 -11.69 1.37 -2.29
N VAL A 40 -11.46 0.06 -2.10
CA VAL A 40 -12.31 -0.98 -2.71
C VAL A 40 -13.75 -0.87 -2.23
N ILE A 41 -13.96 -0.76 -0.91
CA ILE A 41 -15.31 -0.59 -0.34
C ILE A 41 -15.98 0.66 -0.90
N PHE A 42 -15.24 1.77 -0.97
CA PHE A 42 -15.75 3.03 -1.50
C PHE A 42 -16.20 2.91 -2.96
N LEU A 43 -15.39 2.29 -3.83
CA LEU A 43 -15.75 2.06 -5.23
C LEU A 43 -16.99 1.17 -5.37
N LEU A 44 -17.13 0.13 -4.54
CA LEU A 44 -18.31 -0.72 -4.54
C LEU A 44 -19.57 0.01 -4.03
N CYS A 45 -19.42 0.92 -3.07
CA CYS A 45 -20.52 1.79 -2.64
C CYS A 45 -20.99 2.71 -3.78
N MET A 46 -20.09 3.16 -4.65
CA MET A 46 -20.44 4.00 -5.80
C MET A 46 -21.28 3.28 -6.87
N LEU A 47 -21.39 1.94 -6.84
CA LEU A 47 -22.34 1.20 -7.70
C LEU A 47 -23.81 1.53 -7.38
N ARG A 48 -24.08 2.09 -6.19
CA ARG A 48 -25.42 2.53 -5.79
C ARG A 48 -25.63 3.97 -6.24
N GLY A 49 -26.16 4.16 -7.45
CA GLY A 49 -26.40 5.49 -8.01
C GLY A 49 -27.38 5.52 -9.18
N ASN A 50 -27.46 6.67 -9.86
CA ASN A 50 -28.30 6.88 -11.04
C ASN A 50 -27.62 6.37 -12.33
N HIS A 51 -27.17 5.11 -12.34
CA HIS A 51 -26.37 4.56 -13.41
C HIS A 51 -27.28 3.87 -14.42
N VAL A 52 -27.53 4.51 -15.56
CA VAL A 52 -28.43 3.98 -16.62
C VAL A 52 -27.68 3.16 -17.66
N GLY A 53 -26.45 3.56 -17.99
CA GLY A 53 -25.65 2.91 -19.04
C GLY A 53 -24.78 1.76 -18.58
N HIS A 54 -24.63 1.54 -17.27
CA HIS A 54 -23.79 0.51 -16.62
C HIS A 54 -22.30 0.46 -17.02
N VAL A 55 -21.84 1.28 -17.97
CA VAL A 55 -20.42 1.38 -18.34
C VAL A 55 -19.59 1.83 -17.13
N GLU A 56 -20.08 2.80 -16.36
CA GLU A 56 -19.42 3.25 -15.14
C GLU A 56 -19.28 2.12 -14.11
N ASP A 57 -20.33 1.31 -13.92
CA ASP A 57 -20.31 0.17 -13.00
C ASP A 57 -19.21 -0.84 -13.37
N VAL A 58 -19.02 -1.10 -14.67
CA VAL A 58 -17.95 -1.97 -15.15
C VAL A 58 -16.58 -1.42 -14.75
N PHE A 59 -16.32 -0.13 -14.94
CA PHE A 59 -15.06 0.48 -14.53
C PHE A 59 -14.87 0.45 -13.01
N LEU A 60 -15.91 0.77 -12.24
CA LEU A 60 -15.87 0.71 -10.78
C LEU A 60 -15.51 -0.69 -10.28
N ILE A 61 -16.12 -1.73 -10.84
CA ILE A 61 -15.83 -3.12 -10.51
C ILE A 61 -14.41 -3.51 -10.93
N VAL A 62 -14.00 -3.17 -12.15
CA VAL A 62 -12.65 -3.50 -12.66
C VAL A 62 -11.57 -2.89 -11.78
N PHE A 63 -11.70 -1.61 -11.41
CA PHE A 63 -10.73 -0.96 -10.51
C PHE A 63 -10.79 -1.52 -9.09
N ALA A 64 -11.98 -1.81 -8.56
CA ALA A 64 -12.13 -2.45 -7.25
C ALA A 64 -11.40 -3.81 -7.20
N VAL A 65 -11.59 -4.65 -8.22
CA VAL A 65 -10.92 -5.96 -8.33
C VAL A 65 -9.41 -5.79 -8.49
N ALA A 66 -8.96 -4.83 -9.32
CA ALA A 66 -7.53 -4.58 -9.51
C ALA A 66 -6.83 -4.16 -8.21
N ILE A 67 -7.41 -3.21 -7.46
CA ILE A 67 -6.86 -2.76 -6.17
C ILE A 67 -6.85 -3.92 -5.17
N LEU A 68 -7.95 -4.65 -5.06
CA LEU A 68 -8.04 -5.80 -4.15
C LEU A 68 -6.98 -6.86 -4.49
N GLY A 69 -6.78 -7.14 -5.79
CA GLY A 69 -5.74 -8.06 -6.27
C GLY A 69 -4.33 -7.61 -5.89
N VAL A 70 -4.02 -6.32 -6.01
CA VAL A 70 -2.71 -5.76 -5.62
C VAL A 70 -2.50 -5.87 -4.11
N VAL A 71 -3.50 -5.48 -3.30
CA VAL A 71 -3.43 -5.56 -1.82
C VAL A 71 -3.27 -7.01 -1.36
N PHE A 72 -4.07 -7.92 -1.93
CA PHE A 72 -4.00 -9.34 -1.61
C PHE A 72 -2.64 -9.94 -1.97
N ARG A 73 -2.14 -9.67 -3.19
CA ARG A 73 -0.81 -10.11 -3.64
C ARG A 73 0.27 -9.61 -2.69
N ASP A 74 0.23 -8.34 -2.32
CA ASP A 74 1.24 -7.74 -1.47
C ASP A 74 1.20 -8.32 -0.05
N TRP A 75 0.01 -8.49 0.53
CA TRP A 75 -0.18 -9.17 1.81
C TRP A 75 0.36 -10.60 1.78
N TRP A 76 0.06 -11.35 0.71
CA TRP A 76 0.56 -12.72 0.54
C TRP A 76 2.08 -12.75 0.43
N ALA A 77 2.68 -11.91 -0.42
CA ALA A 77 4.12 -11.84 -0.62
C ALA A 77 4.88 -11.53 0.68
N ARG A 78 4.33 -10.66 1.54
CA ARG A 78 4.89 -10.38 2.88
C ARG A 78 4.76 -11.58 3.82
N ARG A 79 3.62 -12.28 3.79
CA ARG A 79 3.41 -13.49 4.60
C ARG A 79 4.33 -14.65 4.17
N SER A 80 4.61 -14.77 2.88
CA SER A 80 5.48 -15.80 2.32
C SER A 80 6.97 -15.45 2.33
N GLY A 81 7.35 -14.30 2.91
CA GLY A 81 8.75 -13.90 3.05
C GLY A 81 9.44 -13.55 1.73
N TRP A 82 8.70 -13.04 0.74
CA TRP A 82 9.29 -12.62 -0.55
C TRP A 82 10.12 -11.34 -0.45
N TYR A 83 9.89 -10.56 0.60
CA TYR A 83 10.60 -9.32 0.86
C TYR A 83 11.68 -9.58 1.92
N ARG A 84 12.86 -8.99 1.72
CA ARG A 84 14.01 -9.08 2.63
C ARG A 84 13.79 -8.22 3.87
#